data_AF-A0A814UXH6-F1
#
_entry.id   AF-A0A814UXH6-F1
#
_cell.length_a   1.000
_cell.length_b   1.000
_cell.length_c   1.000
_cell.angle_alpha   90.00
_cell.angle_beta   90.00
_cell.angle_gamma   90.00
#
_symmetry.space_group_name_H-M   'P 1'
#
loop_
_entity.id
_entity.type
_entity.pdbx_description
1 polymer ?
#
loop_
_entity_poly.entity_id
_entity_poly.type
_entity_poly.pdbx_seq_one_letter_code
_entity_poly.pdbx_strand_id
1 'polypeptide(L)'
;MSNLHWLLVLDGDNFIVNSSKLIEEYIPNDKNIHVIHYERFYTGEITAGVYLIKNHVWSHKYLSVWVNFYSKLPKTGYHNHDNGALHMVFLEMIGKDSASQEKCYSKYLQSTNEWNYYKYLRCCRCAIGGQRIFKHVHLLRRGHGFSRDFAVPFINDFILHGYKSDLNKYFYHTDKCTNDWLSNIRQELFVFNMSIARNMTIEKDQYAMRKYSISLGIPDISDCWPNCEREITGEKLVKYLRALCHD
;
A
#
# COMPACT_ATOMS: atom_id res chain seq x y z
N MET A 1 21.15 -21.05 14.20
CA MET A 1 20.07 -20.73 13.26
C MET A 1 19.45 -19.41 13.70
N SER A 2 19.23 -18.45 12.80
CA SER A 2 18.65 -17.15 13.20
C SER A 2 17.18 -17.32 13.60
N ASN A 3 16.78 -16.86 14.79
CA ASN A 3 15.39 -16.83 15.27
C ASN A 3 14.52 -15.76 14.55
N LEU A 4 14.90 -15.35 13.34
CA LEU A 4 14.20 -14.34 12.56
C LEU A 4 13.08 -15.00 11.74
N HIS A 5 11.83 -14.66 12.04
CA HIS A 5 10.65 -15.19 11.34
C HIS A 5 10.12 -14.23 10.28
N TRP A 6 10.00 -12.94 10.61
CA TRP A 6 9.48 -11.88 9.75
C TRP A 6 10.34 -10.63 9.88
N LEU A 7 10.41 -9.88 8.80
CA LEU A 7 10.98 -8.55 8.73
C LEU A 7 9.85 -7.57 8.42
N LEU A 8 9.78 -6.49 9.19
CA LEU A 8 8.98 -5.31 8.87
C LEU A 8 9.92 -4.27 8.27
N VAL A 9 9.68 -3.93 7.00
CA VAL A 9 10.39 -2.85 6.31
C VAL A 9 9.59 -1.55 6.48
N LEU A 10 10.27 -0.46 6.83
CA LEU A 10 9.67 0.85 7.09
C LEU A 10 10.57 1.96 6.55
N ASP A 11 10.02 2.81 5.69
CA ASP A 11 10.60 4.10 5.34
C ASP A 11 10.61 5.06 6.55
N GLY A 12 11.55 6.02 6.54
CA GLY A 12 11.80 6.91 7.67
C GLY A 12 10.70 7.96 7.96
N ASP A 13 9.65 8.03 7.15
CA ASP A 13 8.51 8.96 7.31
C ASP A 13 7.23 8.26 7.78
N ASN A 14 7.39 7.12 8.47
CA ASN A 14 6.34 6.39 9.15
C ASN A 14 6.34 6.68 10.65
N PHE A 15 5.14 6.73 11.23
CA PHE A 15 4.94 7.07 12.63
C PHE A 15 3.95 6.12 13.31
N ILE A 16 4.33 5.52 14.45
CA ILE A 16 3.47 4.64 15.25
C ILE A 16 2.46 5.48 16.04
N VAL A 17 1.17 5.27 15.78
CA VAL A 17 0.07 5.99 16.46
C VAL A 17 -0.47 5.19 17.64
N ASN A 18 -0.60 3.87 17.47
CA ASN A 18 -1.22 3.01 18.47
C ASN A 18 -0.36 1.78 18.75
N SER A 19 0.51 1.87 19.75
CA SER A 19 1.40 0.77 20.15
C SER A 19 0.69 -0.37 20.88
N SER A 20 -0.62 -0.26 21.15
CA SER A 20 -1.43 -1.36 21.68
C SER A 20 -1.87 -2.34 20.58
N LYS A 21 -1.72 -1.96 19.31
CA LYS A 21 -1.95 -2.85 18.17
C LYS A 21 -0.72 -3.67 17.84
N LEU A 22 -0.94 -4.92 17.48
CA LEU A 22 0.12 -5.85 17.14
C LEU A 22 0.28 -5.94 15.63
N ILE A 23 1.52 -5.91 15.13
CA ILE A 23 1.80 -6.10 13.70
C ILE A 23 1.36 -7.50 13.22
N GLU A 24 1.36 -8.47 14.14
CA GLU A 24 0.93 -9.84 13.94
C GLU A 24 -0.55 -9.94 13.53
N GLU A 25 -1.39 -8.95 13.86
CA GLU A 25 -2.79 -8.90 13.41
C GLU A 25 -2.92 -8.87 11.87
N TYR A 26 -1.88 -8.40 11.19
CA TYR A 26 -1.83 -8.32 9.72
C TYR A 26 -1.23 -9.57 9.07
N ILE A 27 -0.57 -10.44 9.85
CA ILE A 27 0.02 -11.68 9.36
C ILE A 27 -1.09 -12.74 9.29
N PRO A 28 -1.43 -13.26 8.09
CA PRO A 28 -2.48 -14.26 7.98
C PRO A 28 -2.03 -15.61 8.55
N ASN A 29 -3.00 -16.39 9.03
CA ASN A 29 -2.77 -17.76 9.51
C ASN A 29 -2.28 -18.72 8.41
N ASP A 30 -2.51 -18.38 7.13
CA ASP A 30 -2.01 -19.18 6.00
C ASP A 30 -0.48 -19.11 5.95
N LYS A 31 0.16 -20.23 6.29
CA LYS A 31 1.61 -20.36 6.33
C LYS A 31 2.29 -20.23 4.96
N ASN A 32 1.53 -20.32 3.87
CA ASN A 32 2.02 -20.16 2.50
C ASN A 32 2.20 -18.70 2.09
N ILE A 33 1.68 -17.74 2.87
CA ILE A 33 1.94 -16.32 2.66
C ILE A 33 3.33 -15.98 3.19
N HIS A 34 4.10 -15.32 2.34
CA HIS A 34 5.49 -14.97 2.58
C HIS A 34 5.72 -13.45 2.53
N VAL A 35 4.92 -12.71 1.77
CA VAL A 35 5.03 -11.27 1.62
C VAL A 35 3.67 -10.61 1.82
N ILE A 36 3.65 -9.48 2.52
CA ILE A 36 2.44 -8.68 2.72
C ILE A 36 2.75 -7.25 2.32
N HIS A 37 2.10 -6.82 1.23
CA HIS A 37 2.04 -5.41 0.83
C HIS A 37 0.63 -4.87 1.10
N TYR A 38 0.46 -3.57 0.90
CA TYR A 38 -0.86 -2.95 0.85
C TYR A 38 -0.93 -1.91 -0.27
N GLU A 39 -2.16 -1.60 -0.68
CA GLU A 39 -2.43 -0.51 -1.61
C GLU A 39 -2.46 0.83 -0.88
N ARG A 40 -1.68 1.80 -1.36
CA ARG A 40 -1.68 3.18 -0.88
C ARG A 40 -3.06 3.81 -1.01
N PHE A 41 -3.46 4.60 -0.02
CA PHE A 41 -4.78 5.19 0.10
C PHE A 41 -5.12 6.12 -1.08
N TYR A 42 -4.16 6.92 -1.51
CA TYR A 42 -4.43 7.97 -2.50
C TYR A 42 -4.29 7.51 -3.94
N THR A 43 -3.26 6.73 -4.23
CA THR A 43 -2.90 6.37 -5.61
C THR A 43 -3.34 4.96 -5.98
N GLY A 44 -3.52 4.09 -4.99
CA GLY A 44 -3.71 2.66 -5.22
C GLY A 44 -2.41 1.93 -5.62
N GLU A 45 -1.25 2.57 -5.46
CA GLU A 45 0.03 1.89 -5.66
C GLU A 45 0.23 0.79 -4.62
N ILE A 46 0.88 -0.30 -5.01
CA ILE A 46 1.47 -1.22 -4.04
C ILE A 46 2.67 -0.48 -3.42
N THR A 47 2.71 -0.38 -2.09
CA THR A 47 3.81 0.34 -1.41
C THR A 47 5.09 -0.49 -1.36
N ALA A 48 6.21 0.14 -1.69
CA ALA A 48 7.56 -0.42 -1.53
C ALA A 48 8.24 -0.01 -0.23
N GLY A 49 7.88 1.16 0.32
CA GLY A 49 8.49 1.69 1.54
C GLY A 49 8.04 1.00 2.83
N VAL A 50 6.93 0.25 2.78
CA VAL A 50 6.39 -0.45 3.95
C VAL A 50 5.80 -1.80 3.57
N TYR A 51 6.37 -2.88 4.06
CA TYR A 51 5.87 -4.24 3.83
C TYR A 51 6.38 -5.23 4.87
N LEU A 52 5.71 -6.37 4.99
CA LEU A 52 6.17 -7.51 5.78
C LEU A 52 6.72 -8.59 4.86
N ILE A 53 7.84 -9.19 5.25
CA ILE A 53 8.44 -10.30 4.50
C ILE A 53 8.96 -11.37 5.44
N LYS A 54 8.51 -12.60 5.21
CA LYS A 54 8.86 -13.79 5.99
C LYS A 54 10.26 -14.25 5.63
N ASN A 55 11.04 -14.71 6.61
CA ASN A 55 12.30 -15.37 6.35
C ASN A 55 12.06 -16.76 5.74
N HIS A 56 12.03 -16.83 4.41
CA HIS A 56 11.70 -18.03 3.65
C HIS A 56 12.33 -17.98 2.25
N VAL A 57 12.70 -19.13 1.69
CA VAL A 57 13.36 -19.21 0.36
C VAL A 57 12.55 -18.52 -0.75
N TRP A 58 11.22 -18.56 -0.67
CA TRP A 58 10.36 -17.85 -1.62
C TRP A 58 10.50 -16.33 -1.52
N SER A 59 10.61 -15.79 -0.31
CA SER A 59 10.86 -14.36 -0.06
C SER A 59 12.22 -13.92 -0.60
N HIS A 60 13.25 -14.75 -0.44
CA HIS A 60 14.55 -14.49 -1.06
C HIS A 60 14.44 -14.42 -2.58
N LYS A 61 13.71 -15.34 -3.21
CA LYS A 61 13.42 -15.28 -4.66
C LYS A 61 12.69 -13.99 -5.02
N TYR A 62 11.67 -13.60 -4.26
CA TYR A 62 10.91 -12.37 -4.47
C TYR A 62 11.81 -11.13 -4.48
N LEU A 63 12.66 -10.99 -3.45
CA LEU A 63 13.62 -9.88 -3.35
C LEU A 63 14.66 -9.92 -4.48
N SER A 64 15.17 -11.09 -4.84
CA SER A 64 16.13 -11.23 -5.95
C SER A 64 15.52 -10.80 -7.29
N VAL A 65 14.27 -11.18 -7.57
CA VAL A 65 13.55 -10.71 -8.78
C VAL A 65 13.39 -9.20 -8.75
N TRP A 66 13.02 -8.63 -7.59
CA TRP A 66 12.85 -7.18 -7.44
C TRP A 66 14.16 -6.40 -7.66
N VAL A 67 15.26 -6.82 -7.01
CA VAL A 67 16.58 -6.21 -7.17
C VAL A 67 17.06 -6.30 -8.62
N ASN A 68 16.90 -7.46 -9.25
CA ASN A 68 17.31 -7.66 -10.65
C ASN A 68 16.49 -6.82 -11.63
N PHE A 69 15.25 -6.44 -11.27
CA PHE A 69 14.42 -5.54 -12.07
C PHE A 69 15.04 -4.14 -12.20
N TYR A 70 15.98 -3.73 -11.34
CA TYR A 70 16.70 -2.46 -11.47
C TYR A 70 17.28 -2.26 -12.88
N SER A 71 17.83 -3.32 -13.48
CA SER A 71 18.38 -3.30 -14.85
C SER A 71 17.33 -3.08 -15.95
N LYS A 72 16.05 -3.29 -15.65
CA LYS A 72 14.90 -3.15 -16.54
C LYS A 72 14.10 -1.87 -16.28
N LEU A 73 14.58 -0.99 -15.40
CA LEU A 73 13.89 0.28 -15.16
C LEU A 73 13.83 1.11 -16.45
N PRO A 74 12.67 1.74 -16.75
CA PRO A 74 12.56 2.67 -17.86
C PRO A 74 13.58 3.79 -17.74
N LYS A 75 14.33 4.05 -18.82
CA LYS A 75 15.21 5.22 -18.94
C LYS A 75 14.40 6.44 -19.35
N THR A 76 13.39 6.78 -18.54
CA THR A 76 12.42 7.86 -18.79
C THR A 76 12.44 8.89 -17.67
N GLY A 77 11.71 10.00 -17.85
CA GLY A 77 11.67 11.10 -16.88
C GLY A 77 11.02 10.77 -15.53
N TYR A 78 10.12 9.77 -15.45
CA TYR A 78 9.47 9.39 -14.19
C TYR A 78 9.13 7.90 -14.15
N HIS A 79 9.91 7.12 -13.41
CA HIS A 79 9.66 5.67 -13.25
C HIS A 79 9.40 5.24 -11.81
N ASN A 80 9.39 6.17 -10.85
CA ASN A 80 9.12 5.92 -9.42
C ASN A 80 10.01 4.83 -8.77
N HIS A 81 11.26 4.72 -9.22
CA HIS A 81 12.31 3.83 -8.68
C HIS A 81 11.83 2.40 -8.36
N ASP A 82 12.09 1.94 -7.14
CA ASP A 82 11.74 0.62 -6.61
C ASP A 82 10.23 0.42 -6.48
N ASN A 83 9.48 1.44 -6.08
CA ASN A 83 8.01 1.39 -6.00
C ASN A 83 7.37 1.20 -7.38
N GLY A 84 7.92 1.83 -8.43
CA GLY A 84 7.49 1.59 -9.80
C GLY A 84 7.80 0.17 -10.26
N ALA A 85 9.04 -0.30 -10.05
CA ALA A 85 9.45 -1.66 -10.38
C ALA A 85 8.59 -2.74 -9.68
N LEU A 86 8.20 -2.49 -8.42
CA LEU A 86 7.42 -3.42 -7.60
C LEU A 86 6.15 -3.90 -8.30
N HIS A 87 5.49 -3.06 -9.09
CA HIS A 87 4.24 -3.43 -9.75
C HIS A 87 4.46 -4.48 -10.85
N MET A 88 5.58 -4.40 -11.60
CA MET A 88 5.95 -5.46 -12.55
C MET A 88 6.36 -6.75 -11.84
N VAL A 89 7.18 -6.62 -10.80
CA VAL A 89 7.64 -7.75 -9.98
C VAL A 89 6.45 -8.47 -9.36
N PHE A 90 5.47 -7.72 -8.86
CA PHE A 90 4.25 -8.27 -8.29
C PHE A 90 3.48 -9.11 -9.31
N LEU A 91 3.23 -8.57 -10.52
CA LEU A 91 2.55 -9.31 -11.60
C LEU A 91 3.29 -10.60 -11.97
N GLU A 92 4.62 -10.55 -12.09
CA GLU A 92 5.45 -11.73 -12.37
C GLU A 92 5.32 -12.78 -11.25
N MET A 93 5.45 -12.34 -9.99
CA MET A 93 5.51 -13.23 -8.82
C MET A 93 4.16 -13.83 -8.44
N ILE A 94 3.03 -13.21 -8.81
CA ILE A 94 1.70 -13.82 -8.69
C ILE A 94 1.36 -14.73 -9.89
N GLY A 95 2.23 -14.82 -10.90
CA GLY A 95 2.03 -15.68 -12.07
C GLY A 95 1.02 -15.11 -13.08
N LYS A 96 0.95 -13.79 -13.24
CA LYS A 96 0.10 -13.18 -14.27
C LYS A 96 0.59 -13.57 -15.67
N ASP A 97 -0.30 -13.67 -16.66
CA ASP A 97 0.05 -14.00 -18.04
C ASP A 97 1.01 -12.97 -18.68
N SER A 98 1.85 -13.44 -19.60
CA SER A 98 2.86 -12.62 -20.27
C SER A 98 2.25 -11.46 -21.06
N ALA A 99 1.09 -11.67 -21.72
CA ALA A 99 0.41 -10.63 -22.47
C ALA A 99 0.02 -9.44 -21.58
N SER A 100 -0.52 -9.70 -20.39
CA SER A 100 -0.84 -8.67 -19.40
C SER A 100 0.42 -7.97 -18.88
N GLN A 101 1.48 -8.73 -18.59
CA GLN A 101 2.76 -8.16 -18.15
C GLN A 101 3.37 -7.24 -19.22
N GLU A 102 3.46 -7.70 -20.47
CA GLU A 102 3.99 -6.93 -21.60
C GLU A 102 3.17 -5.68 -21.87
N LYS A 103 1.83 -5.79 -21.82
CA LYS A 103 0.92 -4.65 -21.95
C LYS A 103 1.24 -3.57 -20.91
N CYS A 104 1.38 -3.94 -19.64
CA CYS A 104 1.66 -2.95 -18.59
C CYS A 104 3.09 -2.43 -18.66
N TYR A 105 4.07 -3.28 -18.95
CA TYR A 105 5.46 -2.86 -19.11
C TYR A 105 5.63 -1.88 -20.28
N SER A 106 4.90 -2.04 -21.38
CA SER A 106 4.91 -1.09 -22.50
C SER A 106 4.46 0.32 -22.08
N LYS A 107 3.47 0.42 -21.18
CA LYS A 107 3.05 1.70 -20.59
C LYS A 107 4.08 2.23 -19.60
N TYR A 108 4.76 1.35 -18.86
CA TYR A 108 5.83 1.74 -17.95
C TYR A 108 6.99 2.41 -18.71
N LEU A 109 7.38 1.85 -19.85
CA LEU A 109 8.39 2.40 -20.76
C LEU A 109 8.02 3.78 -21.33
N GLN A 110 6.76 4.20 -21.22
CA GLN A 110 6.26 5.51 -21.66
C GLN A 110 6.07 6.50 -20.49
N SER A 111 6.48 6.13 -19.27
CA SER A 111 6.29 6.95 -18.07
C SER A 111 7.28 8.12 -18.03
N THR A 112 6.96 9.19 -18.76
CA THR A 112 7.78 10.42 -18.82
C THR A 112 7.42 11.42 -17.73
N ASN A 113 6.28 11.25 -17.07
CA ASN A 113 5.75 12.08 -15.99
C ASN A 113 4.78 11.25 -15.13
N GLU A 114 4.31 11.82 -14.02
CA GLU A 114 3.36 11.16 -13.11
C GLU A 114 2.08 10.69 -13.82
N TRP A 115 1.54 11.48 -14.74
CA TRP A 115 0.30 11.14 -15.45
C TRP A 115 0.44 9.86 -16.27
N ASN A 116 1.55 9.73 -17.02
CA ASN A 116 1.83 8.52 -17.79
C ASN A 116 2.14 7.32 -16.88
N TYR A 117 2.81 7.56 -15.76
CA TYR A 117 3.01 6.54 -14.73
C TYR A 117 1.70 6.04 -14.12
N TYR A 118 0.70 6.92 -13.90
CA TYR A 118 -0.60 6.47 -13.42
C TYR A 118 -1.38 5.65 -14.46
N LYS A 119 -1.14 5.83 -15.77
CA LYS A 119 -1.66 4.91 -16.79
C LYS A 119 -1.01 3.53 -16.71
N TYR A 120 0.29 3.48 -16.41
CA TYR A 120 0.98 2.23 -16.11
C TYR A 120 0.39 1.56 -14.86
N LEU A 121 0.25 2.29 -13.76
CA LEU A 121 -0.36 1.82 -12.52
C LEU A 121 -1.77 1.27 -12.74
N ARG A 122 -2.61 2.00 -13.49
CA ARG A 122 -3.95 1.58 -13.90
C ARG A 122 -3.92 0.22 -14.58
N CYS A 123 -2.99 0.00 -15.50
CA CYS A 123 -2.84 -1.29 -16.18
C CYS A 123 -2.52 -2.41 -15.19
N CYS A 124 -1.54 -2.22 -14.29
CA CYS A 124 -1.19 -3.22 -13.30
C CYS A 124 -2.36 -3.53 -12.36
N ARG A 125 -3.08 -2.51 -11.89
CA ARG A 125 -4.27 -2.67 -11.05
C ARG A 125 -5.40 -3.41 -11.78
N CYS A 126 -5.61 -3.14 -13.06
CA CYS A 126 -6.53 -3.89 -13.91
C CYS A 126 -6.12 -5.37 -14.03
N ALA A 127 -4.83 -5.64 -14.25
CA ALA A 127 -4.30 -6.99 -14.39
C ALA A 127 -4.42 -7.81 -13.08
N ILE A 128 -4.23 -7.17 -11.92
CA ILE A 128 -4.46 -7.74 -10.58
C ILE A 128 -5.95 -7.99 -10.34
N GLY A 129 -6.80 -7.05 -10.76
CA GLY A 129 -8.24 -7.11 -10.57
C GLY A 129 -8.66 -7.04 -9.10
N GLY A 130 -9.61 -7.88 -8.71
CA GLY A 130 -10.17 -7.90 -7.36
C GLY A 130 -9.45 -8.80 -6.36
N GLN A 131 -8.56 -9.67 -6.84
CA GLN A 131 -7.84 -10.61 -5.98
C GLN A 131 -6.88 -9.86 -5.07
N ARG A 132 -6.82 -10.28 -3.80
CA ARG A 132 -5.95 -9.70 -2.78
C ARG A 132 -5.18 -10.78 -2.02
N ILE A 133 -5.66 -12.02 -2.03
CA ILE A 133 -4.96 -13.16 -1.44
C ILE A 133 -4.44 -14.05 -2.57
N PHE A 134 -3.12 -14.10 -2.72
CA PHE A 134 -2.42 -14.95 -3.69
C PHE A 134 -1.70 -16.07 -2.96
N LYS A 135 -1.21 -17.08 -3.69
CA LYS A 135 -0.54 -18.26 -3.12
C LYS A 135 0.58 -17.91 -2.12
N HIS A 136 1.32 -16.83 -2.38
CA HIS A 136 2.48 -16.43 -1.58
C HIS A 136 2.46 -14.98 -1.10
N VAL A 137 1.51 -14.19 -1.56
CA VAL A 137 1.45 -12.75 -1.30
C VAL A 137 0.06 -12.38 -0.83
N HIS A 138 -0.01 -11.60 0.24
CA HIS A 138 -1.24 -10.94 0.67
C HIS A 138 -1.12 -9.45 0.36
N LEU A 139 -1.96 -8.96 -0.53
CA LEU A 139 -2.09 -7.54 -0.83
C LEU A 139 -3.26 -6.99 -0.02
N LEU A 140 -2.99 -6.25 1.05
CA LEU A 140 -4.06 -5.62 1.81
C LEU A 140 -4.70 -4.52 0.96
N ARG A 141 -6.03 -4.49 1.00
CA ARG A 141 -6.81 -3.49 0.28
C ARG A 141 -6.49 -2.09 0.79
N ARG A 142 -6.64 -1.12 -0.11
CA ARG A 142 -6.57 0.32 0.19
C ARG A 142 -7.32 0.67 1.47
N GLY A 143 -6.70 1.43 2.37
CA GLY A 143 -7.29 1.81 3.67
C GLY A 143 -7.28 0.72 4.76
N HIS A 144 -6.77 -0.47 4.48
CA HIS A 144 -6.62 -1.59 5.41
C HIS A 144 -5.15 -2.02 5.65
N GLY A 145 -4.20 -1.25 5.12
CA GLY A 145 -2.78 -1.45 5.41
C GLY A 145 -2.44 -1.15 6.88
N PHE A 146 -1.35 -1.74 7.37
CA PHE A 146 -0.83 -1.49 8.73
C PHE A 146 -0.14 -0.13 8.87
N SER A 147 0.29 0.47 7.75
CA SER A 147 0.66 1.88 7.69
C SER A 147 -0.24 2.61 6.70
N ARG A 148 -1.07 3.53 7.20
CA ARG A 148 -2.06 4.25 6.37
C ARG A 148 -1.50 5.60 5.95
N ASP A 149 -1.60 5.95 4.66
CA ASP A 149 -1.32 7.34 4.24
C ASP A 149 -2.16 8.30 5.09
N PHE A 150 -1.66 9.54 5.30
CA PHE A 150 -2.33 10.60 6.07
C PHE A 150 -3.65 11.10 5.44
N ALA A 151 -4.63 10.22 5.26
CA ALA A 151 -5.97 10.57 4.84
C ALA A 151 -6.78 11.08 6.03
N VAL A 152 -6.80 10.29 7.11
CA VAL A 152 -7.52 10.58 8.35
C VAL A 152 -6.63 10.12 9.50
N PRO A 153 -6.07 11.01 10.34
CA PRO A 153 -5.29 10.61 11.51
C PRO A 153 -6.23 10.02 12.57
N PHE A 154 -6.51 8.72 12.50
CA PHE A 154 -7.42 8.05 13.42
C PHE A 154 -6.61 7.40 14.52
N ILE A 155 -7.02 7.58 15.78
CA ILE A 155 -6.24 7.07 16.93
C ILE A 155 -6.12 5.54 16.95
N ASN A 156 -7.01 4.83 16.28
CA ASN A 156 -6.94 3.37 16.15
C ASN A 156 -6.12 2.92 14.93
N ASP A 157 -5.47 3.80 14.18
CA ASP A 157 -4.46 3.37 13.21
C ASP A 157 -3.25 2.82 13.92
N PHE A 158 -2.59 1.82 13.32
CA PHE A 158 -1.34 1.32 13.89
C PHE A 158 -0.17 2.26 13.56
N ILE A 159 0.12 2.43 12.26
CA ILE A 159 1.14 3.34 11.75
C ILE A 159 0.50 4.32 10.76
N LEU A 160 0.99 5.55 10.72
CA LEU A 160 0.68 6.50 9.67
C LEU A 160 1.91 6.81 8.81
N HIS A 161 1.69 6.90 7.50
CA HIS A 161 2.70 7.14 6.47
C HIS A 161 2.60 8.56 5.89
N GLY A 162 3.74 9.08 5.42
CA GLY A 162 3.82 10.34 4.68
C GLY A 162 4.14 11.55 5.55
N TYR A 163 4.79 11.35 6.69
CA TYR A 163 5.16 12.41 7.63
C TYR A 163 6.55 12.98 7.31
N LYS A 164 6.70 13.49 6.08
CA LYS A 164 7.93 14.19 5.67
C LYS A 164 7.86 15.64 6.19
N SER A 165 8.84 16.01 7.01
CA SER A 165 9.08 17.35 7.60
C SER A 165 7.99 17.95 8.51
N ASP A 166 8.07 17.63 9.81
CA ASP A 166 8.09 18.53 10.99
C ASP A 166 7.77 17.66 12.22
N LEU A 167 8.82 17.09 12.85
CA LEU A 167 8.66 16.21 14.01
C LEU A 167 7.90 16.90 15.15
N ASN A 168 8.00 18.22 15.27
CA ASN A 168 7.36 18.99 16.34
C ASN A 168 5.85 19.14 16.17
N LYS A 169 5.36 18.89 14.95
CA LYS A 169 3.93 18.97 14.65
C LYS A 169 3.17 17.83 15.32
N TYR A 170 3.75 16.65 15.46
CA TYR A 170 2.99 15.47 15.90
C TYR A 170 3.44 14.93 17.25
N PHE A 171 4.66 15.27 17.66
CA PHE A 171 5.18 14.96 18.97
C PHE A 171 5.29 16.23 19.81
N TYR A 172 5.01 16.10 21.10
CA TYR A 172 5.59 17.03 22.07
C TYR A 172 7.09 16.75 22.13
N HIS A 173 7.92 17.74 21.81
CA HIS A 173 9.38 17.59 21.92
C HIS A 173 9.72 17.27 23.37
N THR A 174 10.47 16.19 23.58
CA THR A 174 11.04 15.87 24.89
C THR A 174 12.55 15.81 24.71
N ASP A 175 13.28 16.64 25.45
CA ASP A 175 14.75 16.69 25.36
C ASP A 175 15.44 15.50 26.05
N LYS A 176 14.65 14.53 26.52
CA LYS A 176 15.12 13.37 27.27
C LYS A 176 14.43 12.14 26.72
N CYS A 177 15.22 11.16 26.26
CA CYS A 177 14.72 9.81 26.06
C CYS A 177 14.21 9.29 27.41
N THR A 178 12.90 9.17 27.57
CA THR A 178 12.28 8.54 28.73
C THR A 178 12.22 7.02 28.49
N ASN A 179 12.11 6.24 29.57
CA ASN A 179 11.80 4.80 29.46
C ASN A 179 10.34 4.55 29.02
N ASP A 180 9.58 5.63 28.78
CA ASP A 180 8.22 5.57 28.29
C ASP A 180 8.25 5.59 26.76
N TRP A 181 8.04 4.42 26.17
CA TRP A 181 8.03 4.23 24.71
C TRP A 181 6.78 4.86 24.06
N LEU A 182 5.80 5.27 24.86
CA LEU A 182 4.66 6.06 24.40
C LEU A 182 5.13 7.50 24.24
N SER A 183 5.70 7.79 23.08
CA SER A 183 5.91 9.16 22.64
C SER A 183 4.64 9.98 22.86
N ASN A 184 4.76 11.15 23.50
CA ASN A 184 3.63 12.06 23.71
C ASN A 184 3.17 12.60 22.36
N ILE A 185 2.25 11.88 21.74
CA ILE A 185 1.61 12.28 20.50
C ILE A 185 0.68 13.45 20.83
N ARG A 186 0.59 14.42 19.93
CA ARG A 186 -0.42 15.49 20.01
C ARG A 186 -1.80 14.93 19.73
N GLN A 187 -2.42 14.38 20.79
CA GLN A 187 -3.74 13.74 20.72
C GLN A 187 -4.80 14.63 20.07
N GLU A 188 -4.71 15.94 20.22
CA GLU A 188 -5.60 16.92 19.59
C GLU A 188 -5.61 16.88 18.04
N LEU A 189 -4.60 16.26 17.42
CA LEU A 189 -4.52 16.09 15.97
C LEU A 189 -5.22 14.82 15.47
N PHE A 190 -5.73 13.98 16.38
CA PHE A 190 -6.32 12.69 16.05
C PHE A 190 -7.83 12.68 16.20
N VAL A 191 -8.47 11.91 15.34
CA VAL A 191 -9.88 11.58 15.44
C VAL A 191 -10.03 10.39 16.39
N PHE A 192 -10.93 10.50 17.36
CA PHE A 192 -11.22 9.43 18.33
C PHE A 192 -12.53 8.71 18.02
N ASN A 193 -13.47 9.39 17.37
CA ASN A 193 -14.79 8.85 17.08
C ASN A 193 -14.79 8.09 15.74
N MET A 194 -15.19 6.82 15.77
CA MET A 194 -15.25 5.96 14.57
C MET A 194 -16.17 6.52 13.48
N SER A 195 -17.32 7.09 13.84
CA SER A 195 -18.26 7.66 12.86
C SER A 195 -17.68 8.89 12.17
N ILE A 196 -16.99 9.76 12.91
CA ILE A 196 -16.26 10.90 12.33
C ILE A 196 -15.14 10.39 11.42
N ALA A 197 -14.34 9.42 11.86
CA ALA A 197 -13.27 8.85 11.07
C ALA A 197 -13.79 8.20 9.77
N ARG A 198 -14.96 7.55 9.82
CA ARG A 198 -15.64 6.98 8.66
C ARG A 198 -16.07 8.05 7.67
N ASN A 199 -16.73 9.12 8.13
CA ASN A 199 -17.16 10.22 7.28
C ASN A 199 -15.97 10.90 6.59
N MET A 200 -14.90 11.18 7.34
CA MET A 200 -13.67 11.72 6.77
C MET A 200 -13.04 10.75 5.77
N THR A 201 -13.08 9.44 6.03
CA THR A 201 -12.54 8.44 5.10
C THR A 201 -13.31 8.43 3.79
N ILE A 202 -14.64 8.56 3.82
CA ILE A 202 -15.48 8.70 2.62
C ILE A 202 -15.09 9.95 1.82
N GLU A 203 -14.97 11.11 2.48
CA GLU A 203 -14.57 12.36 1.83
C GLU A 203 -13.18 12.26 1.19
N LYS A 204 -12.23 11.65 1.91
CA LYS A 204 -10.85 11.46 1.44
C LYS A 204 -10.77 10.45 0.31
N ASP A 205 -11.59 9.42 0.34
CA ASP A 205 -11.69 8.44 -0.74
C ASP A 205 -12.22 9.09 -2.03
N GLN A 206 -13.30 9.87 -1.91
CA GLN A 206 -13.82 10.65 -3.04
C GLN A 206 -12.80 11.66 -3.57
N TYR A 207 -12.07 12.33 -2.68
CA TYR A 207 -10.98 13.22 -3.07
C TYR A 207 -9.87 12.48 -3.81
N ALA A 208 -9.43 11.33 -3.28
CA ALA A 208 -8.41 10.49 -3.88
C ALA A 208 -8.83 10.08 -5.29
N MET A 209 -10.07 9.63 -5.47
CA MET A 209 -10.62 9.30 -6.78
C MET A 209 -10.60 10.51 -7.72
N ARG A 210 -11.03 11.70 -7.28
CA ARG A 210 -11.01 12.90 -8.17
C ARG A 210 -9.59 13.28 -8.60
N LYS A 211 -8.61 13.18 -7.70
CA LYS A 211 -7.22 13.56 -7.96
C LYS A 211 -6.45 12.51 -8.76
N TYR A 212 -6.69 11.23 -8.47
CA TYR A 212 -5.98 10.08 -9.04
C TYR A 212 -6.94 9.18 -9.83
N SER A 213 -7.85 9.81 -10.59
CA SER A 213 -8.96 9.12 -11.28
C SER A 213 -8.47 8.04 -12.24
N ILE A 214 -7.33 8.27 -12.90
CA ILE A 214 -6.72 7.29 -13.80
C ILE A 214 -6.40 5.98 -13.08
N SER A 215 -5.78 6.04 -11.89
CA SER A 215 -5.29 4.84 -11.23
C SER A 215 -6.32 4.19 -10.31
N LEU A 216 -7.30 4.96 -9.80
CA LEU A 216 -8.34 4.44 -8.90
C LEU A 216 -9.64 4.07 -9.61
N GLY A 217 -10.07 4.83 -10.62
CA GLY A 217 -11.32 4.62 -11.35
C GLY A 217 -12.58 4.98 -10.56
N ILE A 218 -12.78 4.39 -9.37
CA ILE A 218 -13.93 4.62 -8.48
C ILE A 218 -13.51 4.74 -7.00
N PRO A 219 -14.33 5.37 -6.14
CA PRO A 219 -14.18 5.24 -4.69
C PRO A 219 -14.53 3.80 -4.31
N ASP A 220 -13.52 3.00 -3.95
CA ASP A 220 -13.71 1.58 -3.70
C ASP A 220 -13.74 1.22 -2.20
N ILE A 221 -13.60 2.18 -1.28
CA ILE A 221 -13.61 1.88 0.17
C ILE A 221 -14.71 2.63 0.93
N SER A 222 -15.24 3.71 0.37
CA SER A 222 -16.26 4.58 0.97
C SER A 222 -17.42 3.82 1.63
N ASP A 223 -17.96 2.81 0.96
CA ASP A 223 -19.17 2.12 1.43
C ASP A 223 -18.89 1.09 2.53
N CYS A 224 -17.64 0.66 2.69
CA CYS A 224 -17.30 -0.51 3.51
C CYS A 224 -16.24 -0.27 4.59
N TRP A 225 -15.47 0.81 4.55
CA TRP A 225 -14.46 1.07 5.57
C TRP A 225 -15.11 1.25 6.96
N PRO A 226 -14.54 0.66 8.04
CA PRO A 226 -13.25 -0.05 8.13
C PRO A 226 -13.33 -1.57 7.91
N ASN A 227 -14.47 -2.10 7.47
CA ASN A 227 -14.76 -3.54 7.39
C ASN A 227 -14.97 -4.02 5.95
N CYS A 228 -14.20 -3.50 5.00
CA CYS A 228 -14.26 -4.00 3.63
C CYS A 228 -13.88 -5.48 3.57
N GLU A 229 -14.53 -6.20 2.65
CA GLU A 229 -14.06 -7.52 2.24
C GLU A 229 -12.59 -7.46 1.81
N ARG A 230 -11.87 -8.53 2.12
CA ARG A 230 -10.45 -8.66 1.79
C ARG A 230 -10.22 -8.55 0.30
N GLU A 231 -11.08 -9.18 -0.50
CA GLU A 231 -11.05 -9.11 -1.96
C GLU A 231 -12.16 -8.19 -2.49
N ILE A 232 -12.05 -7.78 -3.75
CA ILE A 232 -13.11 -7.04 -4.43
C ILE A 232 -13.89 -8.05 -5.27
N THR A 233 -15.15 -8.31 -4.90
CA THR A 233 -15.97 -9.36 -5.50
C THR A 233 -17.30 -8.80 -6.03
N GLY A 234 -18.10 -9.65 -6.69
CA GLY A 234 -19.47 -9.36 -7.09
C GLY A 234 -19.65 -8.13 -7.99
N GLU A 235 -20.74 -7.40 -7.82
CA GLU A 235 -21.04 -6.19 -8.58
C GLU A 235 -19.97 -5.10 -8.42
N LYS A 236 -19.34 -5.04 -7.24
CA LYS A 236 -18.28 -4.08 -6.96
C LYS A 236 -17.07 -4.33 -7.85
N LEU A 237 -16.70 -5.60 -8.05
CA LEU A 237 -15.64 -5.98 -8.98
C LEU A 237 -15.98 -5.58 -10.41
N VAL A 238 -17.22 -5.80 -10.85
CA VAL A 238 -17.66 -5.41 -12.21
C VAL A 238 -17.51 -3.91 -12.41
N LYS A 239 -17.98 -3.08 -11.46
CA LYS A 239 -17.84 -1.61 -11.52
C LYS A 239 -16.37 -1.19 -11.48
N TYR A 240 -15.57 -1.81 -10.62
CA TYR A 240 -14.15 -1.55 -10.47
C TYR A 240 -13.37 -1.83 -11.76
N LEU A 241 -13.54 -3.01 -12.36
CA LEU A 241 -12.88 -3.38 -13.61
C LEU A 241 -13.39 -2.54 -14.78
N ARG A 242 -14.69 -2.23 -14.84
CA ARG A 242 -15.22 -1.31 -15.85
C ARG A 242 -14.50 0.03 -15.78
N ALA A 243 -14.42 0.67 -14.62
CA ALA A 243 -13.73 1.94 -14.51
C ALA A 243 -12.22 1.86 -14.83
N LEU A 244 -11.54 0.79 -14.41
CA LEU A 244 -10.08 0.69 -14.52
C LEU A 244 -9.56 0.10 -15.83
N CYS A 245 -10.30 -0.78 -16.51
CA CYS A 245 -9.77 -1.60 -17.59
C CYS A 245 -10.14 -1.12 -19.00
N HIS A 246 -10.79 0.05 -19.14
CA HIS A 246 -11.05 0.65 -20.45
C HIS A 246 -9.84 1.44 -20.95
N ASP A 247 -9.15 0.96 -21.98
CA ASP A 247 -8.09 1.72 -22.66
C ASP A 247 -8.68 2.92 -23.43
#